data_AF-A0A6I0F086-F1
#
_entry.id   AF-A0A6I0F086-F1
#
_cell.length_a   1.000
_cell.length_b   1.000
_cell.length_c   1.000
_cell.angle_alpha   90.00
_cell.angle_beta   90.00
_cell.angle_gamma   90.00
#
_symmetry.space_group_name_H-M   'P 1'
#
loop_
_entity.id
_entity.type
_entity.pdbx_description
1 polymer ?
#
loop_
_entity_poly.entity_id
_entity_poly.type
_entity_poly.pdbx_seq_one_letter_code
_entity_poly.pdbx_strand_id
1 'polypeptide(L)'
;MARQKEPTYITEEKPFPKALRELMEETKTTQPMLAKAIGVTRQAISLYCTGQSTPNIDIFVMIADYFNVSFDYLLGRSAAKNRENIDIQQRTGLSEGAIENICMLTNMLYSYKETNNTIEFTLEPKDILNELITSASFAKLIFDLAKLMIYYSSTIEVLPLFNCTRIEELPDDASSRYNYRLWRVNVTAQKLISEVLDVHYKKTKDGINTFVIHTTEKKDN
;
A
#
# COMPACT_ATOMS: atom_id res chain seq x y z
N MET A 1 -19.84 6.72 -48.64
CA MET A 1 -20.18 7.83 -47.73
C MET A 1 -19.05 7.98 -46.72
N ALA A 2 -18.42 9.15 -46.62
CA ALA A 2 -17.43 9.39 -45.58
C ALA A 2 -18.12 9.28 -44.21
N ARG A 3 -17.62 8.42 -43.31
CA ARG A 3 -18.06 8.42 -41.90
C ARG A 3 -17.87 9.85 -41.38
N GLN A 4 -18.95 10.54 -41.02
CA GLN A 4 -18.83 11.79 -40.28
C GLN A 4 -18.06 11.49 -38.99
N LYS A 5 -16.95 12.20 -38.76
CA LYS A 5 -16.17 12.04 -37.52
C LYS A 5 -17.04 12.48 -36.36
N GLU A 6 -17.06 11.68 -35.29
CA GLU A 6 -17.72 12.04 -34.04
C GLU A 6 -17.19 13.40 -33.53
N PRO A 7 -18.04 14.25 -32.95
CA PRO A 7 -17.63 15.55 -32.46
C PRO A 7 -16.68 15.43 -31.26
N THR A 8 -15.79 16.42 -31.11
CA THR A 8 -14.68 16.40 -30.13
C THR A 8 -15.12 16.14 -28.70
N TYR A 9 -16.21 16.75 -28.24
CA TYR A 9 -16.71 16.60 -26.88
C TYR A 9 -17.17 15.18 -26.54
N ILE A 10 -17.37 14.32 -27.54
CA ILE A 10 -17.66 12.89 -27.36
C ILE A 10 -16.35 12.09 -27.39
N THR A 11 -15.45 12.42 -28.33
CA THR A 11 -14.22 11.65 -28.52
C THR A 11 -13.19 11.89 -27.43
N GLU A 12 -13.14 13.09 -26.83
CA GLU A 12 -12.20 13.42 -25.75
C GLU A 12 -12.55 12.78 -24.41
N GLU A 13 -13.80 12.35 -24.22
CA GLU A 13 -14.26 11.62 -23.04
C GLU A 13 -14.08 10.10 -23.16
N LYS A 14 -13.53 9.62 -24.28
CA LYS A 14 -13.11 8.22 -24.40
C LYS A 14 -11.97 7.95 -23.40
N PRO A 15 -11.80 6.69 -22.96
CA PRO A 15 -10.85 6.36 -21.90
C PRO A 15 -9.42 6.86 -22.14
N PHE A 16 -8.88 6.63 -23.34
CA PHE A 16 -7.51 7.02 -23.66
C PHE A 16 -7.27 8.54 -23.75
N PRO A 17 -8.05 9.31 -24.54
CA PRO A 17 -7.91 10.76 -24.59
C PRO A 17 -8.05 11.43 -23.21
N LYS A 18 -8.97 10.93 -22.38
CA LYS A 18 -9.15 11.40 -21.01
C LYS A 18 -7.94 11.09 -20.14
N ALA A 19 -7.51 9.83 -20.05
CA ALA A 19 -6.36 9.41 -19.26
C ALA A 19 -5.07 10.14 -19.68
N LEU A 20 -4.85 10.35 -20.97
CA LEU A 20 -3.70 11.10 -21.48
C LEU A 20 -3.71 12.55 -21.01
N ARG A 21 -4.87 13.22 -21.04
CA ARG A 21 -5.00 14.60 -20.54
C ARG A 21 -4.72 14.68 -19.04
N GLU A 22 -5.28 13.75 -18.26
CA GLU A 22 -5.09 13.67 -16.81
C GLU A 22 -3.61 13.46 -16.44
N LEU A 23 -2.93 12.52 -17.11
CA LEU A 23 -1.49 12.27 -16.91
C LEU A 23 -0.63 13.49 -17.24
N MET A 24 -0.96 14.19 -18.33
CA MET A 24 -0.25 15.40 -18.72
C MET A 24 -0.43 16.53 -17.71
N GLU A 25 -1.64 16.69 -17.17
CA GLU A 25 -1.93 17.68 -16.13
C GLU A 25 -1.18 17.38 -14.83
N GLU A 26 -1.28 16.13 -14.35
CA GLU A 26 -0.65 15.68 -13.11
C GLU A 26 0.88 15.83 -13.14
N THR A 27 1.50 15.43 -14.25
CA THR A 27 2.96 15.50 -14.42
C THR A 27 3.45 16.86 -14.91
N LYS A 28 2.54 17.83 -15.13
CA LYS A 28 2.83 19.13 -15.74
C LYS A 28 3.53 19.00 -17.10
N THR A 29 3.24 17.91 -17.82
CA THR A 29 3.80 17.64 -19.15
C THR A 29 3.03 18.41 -20.22
N THR A 30 3.73 19.23 -20.99
CA THR A 30 3.12 19.96 -22.12
C THR A 30 3.09 19.12 -23.39
N GLN A 31 2.17 19.41 -24.33
CA GLN A 31 2.10 18.70 -25.62
C GLN A 31 3.44 18.73 -26.39
N PRO A 32 4.18 19.85 -26.47
CA PRO A 32 5.49 19.86 -27.10
C PRO A 32 6.53 19.00 -26.39
N MET A 33 6.49 18.91 -25.06
CA MET A 33 7.40 18.05 -24.29
C MET A 33 7.17 16.58 -24.61
N LEU A 34 5.91 16.12 -24.54
CA LEU A 34 5.57 14.74 -24.87
C LEU A 34 5.90 14.42 -26.33
N ALA A 35 5.52 15.31 -27.25
CA ALA A 35 5.81 15.17 -28.68
C ALA A 35 7.32 14.95 -28.94
N LYS A 36 8.17 15.76 -28.30
CA LYS A 36 9.63 15.63 -28.40
C LYS A 36 10.14 14.32 -27.80
N ALA A 37 9.57 13.89 -26.68
CA ALA A 37 10.01 12.68 -25.99
C ALA A 37 9.71 11.39 -26.78
N ILE A 38 8.54 11.33 -27.43
CA ILE A 38 8.10 10.12 -28.16
C ILE A 38 8.26 10.23 -29.68
N GLY A 39 8.92 11.29 -30.17
CA GLY A 39 9.27 11.44 -31.59
C GLY A 39 8.09 11.72 -32.53
N VAL A 40 7.06 12.44 -32.08
CA VAL A 40 5.89 12.82 -32.90
C VAL A 40 5.71 14.33 -32.97
N THR A 41 4.76 14.79 -33.80
CA THR A 41 4.44 16.22 -33.89
C THR A 41 3.53 16.65 -32.73
N ARG A 42 3.59 17.92 -32.35
CA ARG A 42 2.66 18.51 -31.37
C ARG A 42 1.19 18.30 -31.80
N GLN A 43 0.92 18.43 -33.10
CA GLN A 43 -0.39 18.23 -33.68
C GLN A 43 -0.90 16.80 -33.45
N ALA A 44 -0.03 15.79 -33.56
CA ALA A 44 -0.39 14.41 -33.25
C ALA A 44 -0.84 14.26 -31.79
N ILE A 45 -0.09 14.82 -30.84
CA ILE A 45 -0.48 14.81 -29.41
C ILE A 45 -1.84 15.49 -29.21
N SER A 46 -2.07 16.65 -29.84
CA SER A 46 -3.36 17.34 -29.78
C SER A 46 -4.52 16.48 -30.28
N LEU A 47 -4.31 15.71 -31.36
CA LEU A 47 -5.30 14.80 -31.90
C LEU A 47 -5.54 13.58 -30.99
N TYR A 48 -4.51 13.12 -30.28
CA TYR A 48 -4.62 12.05 -29.28
C TYR A 48 -5.41 12.52 -28.06
N CYS A 49 -5.09 13.70 -27.51
CA CYS A 49 -5.82 14.27 -26.36
C CYS A 49 -7.31 14.54 -26.64
N THR A 50 -7.67 14.75 -27.91
CA THR A 50 -9.06 14.99 -28.33
C THR A 50 -9.76 13.72 -28.84
N GLY A 51 -9.05 12.60 -28.96
CA GLY A 51 -9.60 11.35 -29.51
C GLY A 51 -9.93 11.40 -31.01
N GLN A 52 -9.47 12.44 -31.72
CA GLN A 52 -9.68 12.63 -33.16
C GLN A 52 -8.72 11.79 -34.02
N SER A 53 -7.65 11.28 -33.39
CA SER A 53 -6.75 10.26 -33.92
C SER A 53 -6.35 9.30 -32.80
N THR A 54 -5.93 8.10 -33.16
CA THR A 54 -5.40 7.10 -32.23
C THR A 54 -3.92 6.88 -32.54
N PRO A 55 -3.03 6.83 -31.54
CA PRO A 55 -1.64 6.46 -31.79
C PRO A 55 -1.57 5.03 -32.34
N ASN A 56 -0.53 4.75 -33.12
CA ASN A 56 -0.20 3.35 -33.43
C ASN A 56 0.35 2.66 -32.17
N ILE A 57 0.57 1.36 -32.24
CA ILE A 57 1.00 0.59 -31.08
C ILE A 57 2.35 1.07 -30.52
N ASP A 58 3.31 1.42 -31.39
CA ASP A 58 4.64 1.87 -30.96
C ASP A 58 4.56 3.18 -30.18
N ILE A 59 3.81 4.17 -30.69
CA ILE A 59 3.59 5.44 -30.01
C ILE A 59 2.79 5.23 -28.72
N PHE A 60 1.81 4.32 -28.72
CA PHE A 60 1.04 4.00 -27.52
C PHE A 60 1.93 3.42 -26.41
N VAL A 61 2.86 2.52 -26.76
CA VAL A 61 3.86 1.97 -25.84
C VAL A 61 4.76 3.09 -25.30
N MET A 62 5.30 3.95 -26.17
CA MET A 62 6.14 5.06 -25.73
C MET A 62 5.42 6.04 -24.79
N ILE A 63 4.12 6.28 -24.99
CA ILE A 63 3.31 7.10 -24.08
C ILE A 63 3.22 6.43 -22.71
N ALA A 64 2.93 5.13 -22.68
CA ALA A 64 2.85 4.36 -21.44
C ALA A 64 4.18 4.39 -20.67
N ASP A 65 5.28 4.14 -21.37
CA ASP A 65 6.63 4.15 -20.79
C ASP A 65 7.03 5.55 -20.30
N TYR A 66 6.71 6.60 -21.06
CA TYR A 66 7.00 7.99 -20.69
C TYR A 66 6.34 8.38 -19.36
N PHE A 67 5.08 8.00 -19.16
CA PHE A 67 4.36 8.28 -17.92
C PHE A 67 4.54 7.19 -16.85
N ASN A 68 5.30 6.14 -17.15
CA ASN A 68 5.47 4.95 -16.31
C ASN A 68 4.13 4.35 -15.84
N VAL A 69 3.19 4.19 -16.79
CA VAL A 69 1.85 3.64 -16.54
C VAL A 69 1.58 2.38 -17.36
N SER A 70 0.61 1.61 -16.91
CA SER A 70 0.11 0.43 -17.60
C SER A 70 -0.78 0.78 -18.80
N PHE A 71 -0.88 -0.14 -19.75
CA PHE A 71 -1.84 -0.02 -20.84
C PHE A 71 -3.29 -0.04 -20.35
N ASP A 72 -3.59 -0.81 -19.31
CA ASP A 72 -4.94 -0.88 -18.75
C ASP A 72 -5.36 0.44 -18.13
N TYR A 73 -4.44 1.18 -17.50
CA TYR A 73 -4.72 2.55 -17.03
C TYR A 73 -5.02 3.49 -18.20
N LEU A 74 -4.16 3.50 -19.23
CA LEU A 74 -4.36 4.34 -20.41
C LEU A 74 -5.64 3.99 -21.18
N LEU A 75 -6.15 2.77 -21.07
CA LEU A 75 -7.41 2.36 -21.69
C LEU A 75 -8.62 2.48 -20.74
N GLY A 76 -8.43 3.01 -19.53
CA GLY A 76 -9.46 3.16 -18.50
C GLY A 76 -10.05 1.84 -18.01
N ARG A 77 -9.26 0.75 -18.09
CA ARG A 77 -9.60 -0.58 -17.58
C ARG A 77 -9.13 -0.81 -16.14
N SER A 78 -8.25 0.06 -15.64
CA SER A 78 -7.71 0.00 -14.28
C SER A 78 -7.56 1.41 -13.69
N ALA A 79 -7.71 1.52 -12.37
CA ALA A 79 -7.37 2.74 -11.62
C ALA A 79 -5.89 2.79 -11.21
N ALA A 80 -5.18 1.66 -11.20
CA ALA A 80 -3.75 1.57 -10.91
C ALA A 80 -2.93 2.05 -12.10
N LYS A 81 -1.99 2.97 -11.85
CA LYS A 81 -1.04 3.45 -12.85
C LYS A 81 0.04 2.41 -13.11
N ASN A 82 0.67 1.87 -12.07
CA ASN A 82 1.74 0.89 -12.25
C ASN A 82 1.19 -0.51 -12.58
N ARG A 83 1.74 -1.16 -13.61
CA ARG A 83 1.37 -2.52 -14.04
C ARG A 83 1.53 -3.55 -12.93
N GLU A 84 2.56 -3.42 -12.09
CA GLU A 84 2.81 -4.33 -10.97
C GLU A 84 1.77 -4.20 -9.85
N ASN A 85 1.17 -3.01 -9.72
CA ASN A 85 0.17 -2.74 -8.69
C ASN A 85 -1.21 -3.28 -9.09
N ILE A 86 -1.52 -3.43 -10.38
CA ILE A 86 -2.82 -3.93 -10.86
C ILE A 86 -3.16 -5.29 -10.24
N ASP A 87 -2.24 -6.25 -10.35
CA ASP A 87 -2.47 -7.61 -9.86
C ASP A 87 -2.62 -7.62 -8.33
N ILE A 88 -1.85 -6.77 -7.64
CA ILE A 88 -1.94 -6.64 -6.18
C ILE A 88 -3.29 -6.07 -5.79
N GLN A 89 -3.72 -4.96 -6.41
CA GLN A 89 -5.01 -4.33 -6.13
C GLN A 89 -6.18 -5.31 -6.38
N GLN A 90 -6.17 -6.02 -7.51
CA GLN A 90 -7.24 -6.97 -7.84
C GLN A 90 -7.31 -8.15 -6.86
N ARG A 91 -6.16 -8.66 -6.40
CA ARG A 91 -6.10 -9.81 -5.49
C ARG A 91 -6.32 -9.46 -4.03
N THR A 92 -5.96 -8.25 -3.61
CA THR A 92 -5.93 -7.86 -2.20
C THR A 92 -6.98 -6.81 -1.82
N GLY A 93 -7.48 -6.05 -2.80
CA GLY A 93 -8.35 -4.89 -2.57
C GLY A 93 -7.62 -3.64 -2.04
N LEU A 94 -6.28 -3.64 -1.98
CA LEU A 94 -5.51 -2.48 -1.58
C LEU A 94 -5.63 -1.35 -2.60
N SER A 95 -5.59 -0.09 -2.13
CA SER A 95 -5.50 1.09 -3.01
C SER A 95 -4.04 1.39 -3.40
N GLU A 96 -3.84 2.19 -4.45
CA GLU A 96 -2.49 2.62 -4.90
C GLU A 96 -1.69 3.22 -3.74
N GLY A 97 -2.28 4.18 -3.01
CA GLY A 97 -1.63 4.80 -1.86
C GLY A 97 -1.34 3.82 -0.71
N ALA A 98 -2.15 2.77 -0.53
CA ALA A 98 -1.84 1.73 0.45
C ALA A 98 -0.63 0.88 0.04
N ILE A 99 -0.51 0.56 -1.25
CA ILE A 99 0.63 -0.17 -1.80
C ILE A 99 1.91 0.69 -1.69
N GLU A 100 1.83 1.96 -2.08
CA GLU A 100 2.95 2.91 -1.95
C GLU A 100 3.41 3.06 -0.50
N ASN A 101 2.48 3.17 0.45
CA ASN A 101 2.80 3.22 1.88
C ASN A 101 3.53 1.95 2.35
N ILE A 102 3.09 0.77 1.93
CA ILE A 102 3.76 -0.50 2.25
C ILE A 102 5.20 -0.50 1.72
N CYS A 103 5.41 -0.04 0.49
CA CYS A 103 6.74 0.09 -0.11
C CYS A 103 7.61 1.10 0.65
N MET A 104 7.06 2.26 1.02
CA MET A 104 7.77 3.28 1.79
C MET A 104 8.18 2.77 3.18
N LEU A 105 7.28 2.11 3.90
CA LEU A 105 7.56 1.51 5.20
C LEU A 105 8.70 0.50 5.11
N THR A 106 8.69 -0.34 4.07
CA THR A 106 9.74 -1.31 3.81
C THR A 106 11.11 -0.62 3.65
N ASN A 107 11.18 0.46 2.87
CA ASN A 107 12.41 1.25 2.68
C ASN A 107 12.88 1.93 3.98
N MET A 108 11.96 2.47 4.78
CA MET A 108 12.28 3.06 6.09
C MET A 108 12.87 2.03 7.05
N LEU A 109 12.36 0.81 7.05
CA LEU A 109 12.90 -0.27 7.88
C LEU A 109 14.30 -0.71 7.42
N TYR A 110 14.57 -0.71 6.11
CA TYR A 110 15.92 -0.96 5.59
C TYR A 110 16.91 0.13 6.03
N SER A 111 16.57 1.41 5.90
CA SER A 111 17.46 2.50 6.34
C SER A 111 17.67 2.51 7.86
N TYR A 112 16.65 2.14 8.65
CA TYR A 112 16.78 1.95 10.09
C TYR A 112 17.76 0.81 10.44
N LYS A 113 17.74 -0.31 9.71
CA LYS A 113 18.70 -1.40 9.89
C LYS A 113 20.14 -0.95 9.60
N GLU A 114 20.37 -0.26 8.49
CA GLU A 114 21.71 0.23 8.10
C GLU A 114 22.32 1.21 9.11
N THR A 115 21.49 2.08 9.70
CA THR A 115 21.93 3.06 10.70
C THR A 115 22.23 2.46 12.07
N ASN A 116 21.64 1.30 12.41
CA ASN A 116 21.76 0.65 13.72
C ASN A 116 22.59 -0.64 13.67
N ASN A 117 23.67 -0.63 12.86
CA ASN A 117 24.55 -1.76 12.51
C ASN A 117 25.25 -2.49 13.69
N THR A 118 24.89 -2.19 14.95
CA THR A 118 25.42 -2.81 16.17
C THR A 118 24.57 -3.99 16.68
N ILE A 119 23.34 -4.17 16.16
CA ILE A 119 22.48 -5.31 16.49
C ILE A 119 22.34 -6.15 15.23
N GLU A 120 22.82 -7.40 15.24
CA GLU A 120 22.46 -8.39 14.23
C GLU A 120 20.93 -8.55 14.26
N PHE A 121 20.23 -7.79 13.41
CA PHE A 121 18.83 -8.04 13.12
C PHE A 121 18.74 -9.42 12.46
N THR A 122 18.35 -10.42 13.23
CA THR A 122 18.07 -11.79 12.74
C THR A 122 16.87 -11.86 11.79
N LEU A 123 16.10 -10.77 11.68
CA LEU A 123 14.95 -10.62 10.80
C LEU A 123 15.21 -9.54 9.75
N GLU A 124 14.94 -9.82 8.47
CA GLU A 124 14.93 -8.77 7.46
C GLU A 124 13.72 -7.83 7.69
N PRO A 125 13.84 -6.53 7.37
CA PRO A 125 12.75 -5.56 7.41
C PRO A 125 11.41 -6.06 6.87
N LYS A 126 11.44 -6.77 5.73
CA LYS A 126 10.26 -7.39 5.10
C LYS A 126 9.59 -8.45 5.98
N ASP A 127 10.35 -9.14 6.83
CA ASP A 127 9.84 -10.22 7.67
C ASP A 127 8.95 -9.67 8.78
N ILE A 128 9.23 -8.48 9.31
CA ILE A 128 8.39 -7.82 10.31
C ILE A 128 6.98 -7.58 9.74
N LEU A 129 6.91 -7.06 8.52
CA LEU A 129 5.63 -6.81 7.84
C LEU A 129 4.91 -8.12 7.53
N ASN A 130 5.63 -9.15 7.07
CA ASN A 130 5.04 -10.45 6.78
C ASN A 130 4.47 -11.11 8.04
N GLU A 131 5.19 -11.10 9.16
CA GLU A 131 4.74 -11.65 10.43
C GLU A 131 3.52 -10.88 10.97
N LEU A 132 3.50 -9.56 10.81
CA LEU A 132 2.35 -8.73 11.17
C LEU A 132 1.10 -9.12 10.37
N ILE A 133 1.20 -9.18 9.04
CA ILE A 133 0.04 -9.45 8.15
C ILE A 133 -0.44 -10.89 8.29
N THR A 134 0.46 -11.84 8.53
CA THR A 134 0.12 -13.26 8.68
C THR A 134 -0.34 -13.63 10.09
N SER A 135 -0.20 -12.75 11.09
CA SER A 135 -0.68 -12.98 12.45
C SER A 135 -2.19 -13.23 12.48
N ALA A 136 -2.59 -14.27 13.22
CA ALA A 136 -4.00 -14.55 13.50
C ALA A 136 -4.68 -13.38 14.25
N SER A 137 -3.92 -12.64 15.06
CA SER A 137 -4.42 -11.45 15.76
C SER A 137 -4.65 -10.28 14.81
N PHE A 138 -3.86 -10.13 13.75
CA PHE A 138 -4.11 -9.13 12.71
C PHE A 138 -5.43 -9.41 11.98
N ALA A 139 -5.64 -10.64 11.52
CA ALA A 139 -6.90 -11.04 10.89
C ALA A 139 -8.12 -10.81 11.82
N LYS A 140 -7.97 -11.15 13.11
CA LYS A 140 -9.01 -10.91 14.11
C LYS A 140 -9.26 -9.42 14.33
N LEU A 141 -8.22 -8.59 14.35
CA LEU A 141 -8.32 -7.14 14.50
C LEU A 141 -9.12 -6.53 13.34
N ILE A 142 -8.81 -6.91 12.09
CA ILE A 142 -9.57 -6.46 10.92
C ILE A 142 -11.05 -6.85 11.03
N PHE A 143 -11.35 -8.06 11.50
CA PHE A 143 -12.72 -8.52 11.67
C PHE A 143 -13.47 -7.78 12.79
N ASP A 144 -12.82 -7.53 13.93
CA ASP A 144 -13.42 -6.79 15.03
C ASP A 144 -13.62 -5.30 14.66
N LEU A 145 -12.71 -4.70 13.87
CA LEU A 145 -12.88 -3.36 13.29
C LEU A 145 -14.05 -3.31 12.32
N ALA A 146 -14.18 -4.26 11.39
CA ALA A 146 -15.31 -4.32 10.47
C ALA A 146 -16.65 -4.41 11.23
N LYS A 147 -16.70 -5.22 12.29
CA LYS A 147 -17.85 -5.30 13.21
C LYS A 147 -18.11 -4.01 13.97
N LEU A 148 -17.10 -3.21 14.26
CA LEU A 148 -17.30 -1.91 14.89
C LEU A 148 -17.89 -0.92 13.88
N MET A 149 -17.34 -0.87 12.66
CA MET A 149 -17.77 0.05 11.60
C MET A 149 -19.24 -0.13 11.21
N ILE A 150 -19.76 -1.36 11.17
CA ILE A 150 -21.19 -1.64 10.89
C ILE A 150 -22.13 -0.99 11.92
N TYR A 151 -21.65 -0.75 13.14
CA TYR A 151 -22.46 -0.27 14.26
C TYR A 151 -22.07 1.12 14.74
N TYR A 152 -21.20 1.81 14.00
CA TYR A 152 -20.78 3.16 14.35
C TYR A 152 -21.93 4.14 14.09
N SER A 153 -22.74 4.41 15.12
CA SER A 153 -23.60 5.58 15.17
C SER A 153 -22.82 6.72 15.83
N SER A 154 -22.86 7.89 15.21
CA SER A 154 -21.95 9.03 15.33
C SER A 154 -21.83 9.77 16.68
N THR A 155 -21.84 9.12 17.85
CA THR A 155 -22.03 9.86 19.13
C THR A 155 -21.30 9.35 20.38
N ILE A 156 -20.19 8.59 20.31
CA ILE A 156 -19.46 8.16 21.54
C ILE A 156 -17.98 8.56 21.49
N GLU A 157 -17.48 9.15 22.59
CA GLU A 157 -16.05 9.46 22.77
C GLU A 157 -15.23 8.16 22.94
N VAL A 158 -14.31 7.94 22.00
CA VAL A 158 -13.63 6.65 21.79
C VAL A 158 -12.44 6.42 22.72
N LEU A 159 -11.84 7.50 23.23
CA LEU A 159 -10.55 7.53 23.91
C LEU A 159 -10.49 6.78 25.27
N PRO A 160 -11.45 6.93 26.20
CA PRO A 160 -11.38 6.25 27.50
C PRO A 160 -11.40 4.72 27.39
N LEU A 161 -12.05 4.19 26.35
CA LEU A 161 -12.28 2.76 26.14
C LEU A 161 -11.04 2.03 25.57
N PHE A 162 -10.15 2.74 24.89
CA PHE A 162 -8.85 2.22 24.44
C PHE A 162 -7.81 2.10 25.58
N ASN A 163 -8.12 2.58 26.79
CA ASN A 163 -7.21 2.45 27.94
C ASN A 163 -7.67 1.39 28.96
N CYS A 164 -8.85 0.80 28.79
CA CYS A 164 -9.33 -0.27 29.66
C CYS A 164 -8.62 -1.59 29.32
N THR A 165 -7.92 -2.16 30.30
CA THR A 165 -7.18 -3.42 30.13
C THR A 165 -8.05 -4.64 30.46
N ARG A 166 -9.10 -4.44 31.26
CA ARG A 166 -10.06 -5.48 31.65
C ARG A 166 -11.48 -5.05 31.32
N ILE A 167 -12.38 -6.01 31.08
CA ILE A 167 -13.77 -5.73 30.71
C ILE A 167 -14.55 -5.11 31.88
N GLU A 168 -14.14 -5.42 33.11
CA GLU A 168 -14.72 -4.90 34.35
C GLU A 168 -14.33 -3.43 34.63
N GLU A 169 -13.34 -2.90 33.91
CA GLU A 169 -12.90 -1.49 33.99
C GLU A 169 -13.70 -0.57 33.06
N LEU A 170 -14.65 -1.13 32.30
CA LEU A 170 -15.52 -0.37 31.40
C LEU A 170 -16.63 0.33 32.19
N PRO A 171 -17.08 1.53 31.77
CA PRO A 171 -18.21 2.24 32.38
C PRO A 171 -19.48 1.38 32.47
N ASP A 172 -20.37 1.63 33.45
CA ASP A 172 -21.58 0.81 33.66
C ASP A 172 -22.53 0.78 32.44
N ASP A 173 -22.61 1.89 31.68
CA ASP A 173 -23.36 2.00 30.43
C ASP A 173 -22.66 1.36 29.22
N ALA A 174 -21.38 0.98 29.37
CA ALA A 174 -20.56 0.32 28.37
C ALA A 174 -20.86 -1.17 28.20
N SER A 175 -21.81 -1.70 28.95
CA SER A 175 -22.48 -2.98 28.63
C SER A 175 -23.18 -2.96 27.27
N SER A 176 -23.29 -1.79 26.61
CA SER A 176 -23.73 -1.69 25.23
C SER A 176 -22.84 -2.53 24.29
N ARG A 177 -23.46 -3.19 23.29
CA ARG A 177 -22.74 -3.99 22.28
C ARG A 177 -21.65 -3.20 21.55
N TYR A 178 -21.75 -1.87 21.51
CA TYR A 178 -20.79 -0.98 20.86
C TYR A 178 -19.51 -0.82 21.69
N ASN A 179 -19.61 -0.45 22.98
CA ASN A 179 -18.43 -0.26 23.83
C ASN A 179 -17.68 -1.58 24.06
N TYR A 180 -18.38 -2.71 24.19
CA TYR A 180 -17.75 -4.04 24.25
C TYR A 180 -16.92 -4.36 22.99
N ARG A 181 -17.38 -3.99 21.80
CA ARG A 181 -16.65 -4.21 20.54
C ARG A 181 -15.39 -3.36 20.46
N LEU A 182 -15.47 -2.11 20.93
CA LEU A 182 -14.33 -1.21 20.96
C LEU A 182 -13.23 -1.71 21.91
N TRP A 183 -13.60 -2.19 23.10
CA TRP A 183 -12.67 -2.86 24.01
C TRP A 183 -11.99 -4.09 23.37
N ARG A 184 -12.75 -4.92 22.64
CA ARG A 184 -12.17 -6.07 21.94
C ARG A 184 -11.14 -5.68 20.87
N VAL A 185 -11.36 -4.59 20.14
CA VAL A 185 -10.39 -4.05 19.17
C VAL A 185 -9.09 -3.71 19.88
N ASN A 186 -9.15 -3.01 21.03
CA ASN A 186 -7.99 -2.66 21.83
C ASN A 186 -7.20 -3.91 22.29
N VAL A 187 -7.86 -4.86 22.95
CA VAL A 187 -7.21 -6.09 23.44
C VAL A 187 -6.55 -6.88 22.30
N THR A 188 -7.21 -6.94 21.13
CA THR A 188 -6.67 -7.64 19.97
C THR A 188 -5.45 -6.92 19.38
N ALA A 189 -5.43 -5.58 19.39
CA ALA A 189 -4.28 -4.79 18.97
C ALA A 189 -3.07 -4.98 19.90
N GLN A 190 -3.28 -4.99 21.22
CA GLN A 190 -2.22 -5.27 22.20
C GLN A 190 -1.63 -6.68 22.00
N LYS A 191 -2.50 -7.68 21.76
CA LYS A 191 -2.07 -9.06 21.47
C LYS A 191 -1.26 -9.15 20.18
N LEU A 192 -1.65 -8.43 19.13
CA LEU A 192 -0.92 -8.36 17.87
C LEU A 192 0.51 -7.82 18.09
N ILE A 193 0.65 -6.74 18.85
CA ILE A 193 1.97 -6.18 19.19
C ILE A 193 2.83 -7.20 19.94
N SER A 194 2.25 -7.88 20.94
CA SER A 194 2.96 -8.93 21.69
C SER A 194 3.43 -10.07 20.80
N GLU A 195 2.59 -10.55 19.88
CA GLU A 195 2.93 -11.66 18.98
C GLU A 195 4.11 -11.32 18.06
N VAL A 196 4.12 -10.11 17.50
CA VAL A 196 5.21 -9.64 16.62
C VAL A 196 6.53 -9.54 17.40
N LEU A 197 6.50 -9.03 18.64
CA LEU A 197 7.67 -8.95 19.50
C LEU A 197 8.17 -10.34 19.95
N ASP A 198 7.26 -11.27 20.25
CA ASP A 198 7.60 -12.63 20.66
C ASP A 198 8.30 -13.42 19.56
N VAL A 199 7.89 -13.24 18.29
CA VAL A 199 8.58 -13.85 17.13
C VAL A 199 10.03 -13.37 17.05
N HIS A 200 10.26 -12.06 17.24
CA HIS A 200 11.60 -11.50 17.27
C HIS A 200 12.44 -12.05 18.44
N TYR A 201 11.85 -12.16 19.63
CA TYR A 201 12.52 -12.71 20.80
C TYR A 201 12.89 -14.20 20.65
N LYS A 202 12.02 -15.02 20.03
CA LYS A 202 12.31 -16.44 19.78
C LYS A 202 13.45 -16.63 18.76
N LYS A 203 13.40 -15.90 17.64
CA LYS A 203 14.42 -16.00 16.57
C LYS A 203 15.80 -15.51 17.00
N THR A 204 15.89 -14.54 17.91
CA THR A 204 17.16 -14.11 18.52
C THR A 204 17.74 -15.16 19.48
N LYS A 205 16.89 -15.85 20.25
CA LYS A 205 17.33 -16.91 21.18
C LYS A 205 17.82 -18.17 20.46
N ASP A 206 17.17 -18.55 19.35
CA ASP A 206 17.60 -19.69 18.53
C ASP A 206 18.94 -19.44 17.81
N GLY A 207 19.29 -18.18 17.52
CA GLY A 207 20.61 -17.81 16.96
C GLY A 207 21.77 -17.80 17.99
N ILE A 208 21.48 -17.53 19.26
CA ILE A 208 22.49 -17.44 20.34
C ILE A 208 23.01 -18.83 20.77
N ASN A 209 22.30 -19.92 20.49
CA ASN A 209 22.70 -21.28 20.88
C ASN A 209 23.89 -21.87 20.09
N THR A 210 24.54 -21.09 19.20
CA THR A 210 25.72 -21.56 18.43
C THR A 210 27.05 -21.10 19.01
N PHE A 211 27.09 -20.24 20.04
CA PHE A 211 28.33 -19.86 20.69
C PHE A 211 28.57 -20.71 21.94
N VAL A 212 29.03 -21.95 21.72
CA VAL A 212 29.73 -22.72 22.75
C VAL A 212 30.96 -21.92 23.14
N ILE A 213 30.90 -21.25 24.29
CA ILE A 213 32.07 -20.64 24.92
C ILE A 213 32.99 -21.81 25.28
N HIS A 214 34.02 -22.05 24.46
CA HIS A 214 35.12 -22.91 24.83
C HIS A 214 35.81 -22.29 26.05
N THR A 215 35.52 -22.85 27.22
CA THR A 215 36.29 -22.65 28.44
C THR A 215 37.73 -23.05 28.16
N THR A 216 38.63 -22.07 28.03
CA THR A 216 40.05 -22.32 28.22
C THR A 216 40.33 -22.17 29.70
N GLU A 217 40.31 -23.31 30.40
CA GLU A 217 41.04 -23.46 31.65
C GLU A 217 42.51 -23.09 31.37
N LYS A 218 42.94 -21.94 31.87
CA LYS A 218 44.36 -21.69 32.08
C LYS A 218 44.73 -22.32 33.42
N LYS A 219 45.32 -23.51 33.30
CA LYS A 219 46.23 -24.07 34.30
C LYS A 219 47.50 -23.21 34.42
N ASP A 220 48.06 -23.26 35.62
CA ASP A 220 49.44 -22.95 36.04
C ASP A 220 49.75 -21.44 36.28
N ASN A 221 50.33 -20.99 37.40
CA ASN A 221 51.14 -21.62 38.46
C ASN A 221 50.82 -21.03 39.84
#